data_AF-A0A1H8D6M9-F1
#
_entry.id   AF-A0A1H8D6M9-F1
#
_cell.length_a   1.000
_cell.length_b   1.000
_cell.length_c   1.000
_cell.angle_alpha   90.00
_cell.angle_beta   90.00
_cell.angle_gamma   90.00
#
_symmetry.space_group_name_H-M   'P 1'
#
loop_
_entity.id
_entity.type
_entity.pdbx_description
1 polymer ?
#
loop_
_entity_poly.entity_id
_entity_poly.type
_entity_poly.pdbx_seq_one_letter_code
_entity_poly.pdbx_strand_id
1 'polypeptide(L)'
;MLNNPALLQIIRDDGQGQTIDIFPVYRQEGDLYVATHAYRIYKGYPAEEGEDFEERLEKYLEYVELEGEANPGFLGELHFNGLTAFEWKYIGNRLSEAEILQVVDVLQDNQPVFLSGNDSETVLSFTFDRFHERKYIQLMADEGRFLVFINGGFSAEIELMEDDWEITGGGIDDQNLLAEILRRIRTHS
;
A
#
# COMPACT_ATOMS: atom_id res chain seq x y z
N MET A 1 2.57 1.29 0.89
CA MET A 1 1.92 1.04 2.19
C MET A 1 0.57 1.73 2.21
N LEU A 2 -0.36 1.35 3.10
CA LEU A 2 -1.64 2.05 3.20
C LEU A 2 -1.37 3.47 3.71
N ASN A 3 -1.77 4.47 2.92
CA ASN A 3 -1.54 5.88 3.23
C ASN A 3 -2.81 6.58 3.77
N ASN A 4 -3.89 5.83 3.98
CA ASN A 4 -5.17 6.29 4.49
C ASN A 4 -5.72 5.29 5.51
N PRO A 5 -6.63 5.72 6.40
CA PRO A 5 -7.34 4.82 7.29
C PRO A 5 -8.11 3.72 6.55
N ALA A 6 -8.21 2.55 7.16
CA ALA A 6 -8.93 1.40 6.59
C ALA A 6 -9.74 0.66 7.65
N LEU A 7 -10.88 0.12 7.24
CA LEU A 7 -11.69 -0.81 8.03
C LEU A 7 -11.32 -2.24 7.62
N LEU A 8 -10.85 -3.04 8.58
CA LEU A 8 -10.56 -4.45 8.37
C LEU A 8 -11.48 -5.33 9.20
N GLN A 9 -11.80 -6.51 8.67
CA GLN A 9 -12.48 -7.55 9.44
C GLN A 9 -11.47 -8.65 9.78
N ILE A 10 -11.34 -8.94 11.07
CA ILE A 10 -10.52 -10.04 11.58
C ILE A 10 -11.41 -11.09 12.23
N ILE A 11 -10.94 -12.33 12.29
CA ILE A 11 -11.52 -13.39 13.10
C ILE A 11 -10.77 -13.46 14.43
N ARG A 12 -11.49 -13.28 15.53
CA ARG A 12 -10.96 -13.38 16.89
C ARG A 12 -10.68 -14.83 17.27
N ASP A 13 -9.89 -15.03 18.31
CA ASP A 13 -9.55 -16.38 18.81
C ASP A 13 -10.79 -17.21 19.22
N ASP A 14 -11.91 -16.55 19.55
CA ASP A 14 -13.20 -17.20 19.85
C ASP A 14 -14.03 -17.56 18.59
N GLY A 15 -13.50 -17.27 17.40
CA GLY A 15 -14.12 -17.49 16.10
C GLY A 15 -15.09 -16.39 15.66
N GLN A 16 -15.30 -15.34 16.46
CA GLN A 16 -16.18 -14.24 16.07
C GLN A 16 -15.47 -13.26 15.13
N GLY A 17 -16.19 -12.82 14.10
CA GLY A 17 -15.73 -11.73 13.25
C GLY A 17 -15.80 -10.40 14.00
N GLN A 18 -14.74 -9.62 13.94
CA GLN A 18 -14.67 -8.28 14.51
C GLN A 18 -14.14 -7.29 13.46
N THR A 19 -14.86 -6.17 13.29
CA THR A 19 -14.35 -5.03 12.54
C THR A 19 -13.41 -4.21 13.41
N ILE A 20 -12.27 -3.85 12.84
CA ILE A 20 -11.24 -3.00 13.44
C ILE A 20 -10.91 -1.87 12.47
N ASP A 21 -10.49 -0.75 13.03
CA ASP A 21 -10.03 0.42 12.29
C ASP A 21 -8.50 0.47 12.36
N ILE A 22 -7.87 0.74 11.22
CA ILE A 22 -6.42 0.85 11.10
C ILE A 22 -6.06 2.21 10.55
N PHE A 23 -5.15 2.88 11.24
CA PHE A 23 -4.73 4.24 10.92
C PHE A 23 -3.22 4.30 10.70
N PRO A 24 -2.75 4.83 9.56
CA PRO A 24 -1.34 5.12 9.39
C PRO A 24 -0.88 6.16 10.42
N VAL A 25 0.29 5.93 11.01
CA VAL A 25 0.94 6.92 11.86
C VAL A 25 1.72 7.86 10.95
N TYR A 26 1.52 9.17 11.08
CA TYR A 26 2.25 10.18 10.32
C TYR A 26 3.30 10.86 11.19
N ARG A 27 4.41 11.24 10.57
CA ARG A 27 5.46 12.08 11.18
C ARG A 27 5.50 13.41 10.44
N GLN A 28 5.60 14.50 11.19
CA GLN A 28 5.82 15.83 10.61
C GLN A 28 7.29 15.99 10.17
N GLU A 29 7.50 16.35 8.92
CA GLU A 29 8.79 16.70 8.32
C GLU A 29 8.68 18.08 7.69
N GLY A 30 9.09 19.11 8.44
CA GLY A 30 8.86 20.50 8.06
C GLY A 30 7.37 20.84 8.06
N ASP A 31 6.85 21.25 6.90
CA ASP A 31 5.44 21.61 6.72
C ASP A 31 4.58 20.45 6.18
N LEU A 32 5.15 19.24 6.04
CA LEU A 32 4.48 18.07 5.48
C LEU A 32 4.30 16.96 6.51
N TYR A 33 3.19 16.24 6.43
CA TYR A 33 2.97 15.00 7.16
C TYR A 33 3.29 13.81 6.25
N VAL A 34 4.29 13.03 6.63
CA VAL A 34 4.73 11.84 5.89
C VAL A 34 4.27 10.60 6.64
N ALA A 35 3.61 9.68 5.94
CA ALA A 35 3.21 8.40 6.52
C ALA A 35 4.46 7.63 6.95
N THR A 36 4.46 7.13 8.17
CA THR A 36 5.50 6.24 8.68
C THR A 36 5.18 4.79 8.29
N HIS A 37 6.03 3.86 8.72
CA HIS A 37 5.80 2.43 8.59
C HIS A 37 5.04 1.84 9.79
N ALA A 38 4.31 2.66 10.54
CA ALA A 38 3.54 2.23 11.70
C ALA A 38 2.04 2.48 11.52
N TYR A 39 1.23 1.62 12.14
CA TYR A 39 -0.22 1.68 12.09
C TYR A 39 -0.81 1.51 13.47
N ARG A 40 -1.78 2.36 13.83
CA ARG A 40 -2.57 2.23 15.06
C ARG A 40 -3.86 1.48 14.77
N ILE A 41 -4.21 0.55 15.65
CA ILE A 41 -5.34 -0.35 15.49
C ILE A 41 -6.37 -0.08 16.59
N TYR A 42 -7.64 0.06 16.22
CA TYR A 42 -8.74 0.34 17.14
C TYR A 42 -9.93 -0.61 16.93
N LYS A 43 -10.69 -0.81 18.00
CA LYS A 43 -12.00 -1.44 18.01
C LYS A 43 -13.05 -0.34 17.88
N GLY A 44 -13.48 -0.07 16.65
CA GLY A 44 -14.51 0.91 16.35
C GLY A 44 -14.01 2.34 16.55
N TYR A 45 -13.77 3.04 15.46
CA TYR A 45 -13.56 4.47 15.45
C TYR A 45 -14.93 5.17 15.50
N PRO A 46 -15.16 6.14 16.41
CA PRO A 46 -16.41 6.92 16.48
C PRO A 46 -16.46 7.99 15.37
N ALA A 47 -16.21 7.60 14.13
CA ALA A 47 -15.99 8.48 12.96
C ALA A 47 -17.15 9.39 12.54
N GLU A 48 -18.26 9.41 13.29
CA GLU A 48 -19.51 10.00 12.82
C GLU A 48 -19.91 11.30 13.54
N GLU A 49 -19.17 11.77 14.53
CA GLU A 49 -19.53 13.01 15.23
C GLU A 49 -18.73 14.22 14.71
N GLY A 50 -19.28 14.93 13.73
CA GLY A 50 -18.82 16.26 13.29
C GLY A 50 -19.61 16.74 12.07
N GLU A 51 -19.93 18.03 12.00
CA GLU A 51 -20.78 18.58 10.94
C GLU A 51 -20.02 18.76 9.61
N ASP A 52 -18.68 18.88 9.66
CA ASP A 52 -17.82 19.03 8.48
C ASP A 52 -16.50 18.21 8.56
N PHE A 53 -15.65 18.32 7.53
CA PHE A 53 -14.42 17.53 7.41
C PHE A 53 -13.31 17.99 8.36
N GLU A 54 -13.22 19.30 8.65
CA GLU A 54 -12.18 19.86 9.50
C GLU A 54 -12.43 19.49 10.96
N GLU A 55 -13.68 19.55 11.43
CA GLU A 55 -14.06 19.11 12.77
C GLU A 55 -13.85 17.60 12.96
N ARG A 56 -14.17 16.80 11.93
CA ARG A 56 -13.90 15.36 11.95
C ARG A 56 -12.41 15.05 11.95
N LEU A 57 -11.60 15.85 11.26
CA LEU A 57 -10.13 15.74 11.24
C LEU A 57 -9.51 16.16 12.58
N GLU A 58 -10.05 17.16 13.25
CA GLU A 58 -9.58 17.61 14.58
C GLU A 58 -9.89 16.57 15.66
N LYS A 59 -11.14 16.09 15.73
CA LYS A 59 -11.53 14.98 16.63
C LYS A 59 -10.77 13.70 16.32
N TYR A 60 -10.43 13.50 15.05
CA TYR A 60 -9.58 12.40 14.60
C TYR A 60 -8.17 12.49 15.18
N LEU A 61 -7.52 13.66 15.09
CA LEU A 61 -6.20 13.87 15.66
C LEU A 61 -6.23 13.71 17.19
N GLU A 62 -7.26 14.26 17.85
CA GLU A 62 -7.45 14.13 19.29
C GLU A 62 -7.63 12.66 19.72
N TYR A 63 -8.47 11.89 19.02
CA TYR A 63 -8.71 10.47 19.34
C TYR A 63 -7.48 9.59 19.12
N VAL A 64 -6.73 9.87 18.04
CA VAL A 64 -5.51 9.10 17.71
C VAL A 64 -4.41 9.35 18.74
N GLU A 65 -4.37 10.49 19.42
CA GLU A 65 -3.41 10.77 20.49
C GLU A 65 -3.71 10.06 21.82
N LEU A 66 -4.92 9.53 22.01
CA LEU A 66 -5.31 8.85 23.25
C LEU A 66 -4.88 7.37 23.26
N GLU A 67 -4.10 6.97 24.27
CA GLU A 67 -3.63 5.59 24.47
C GLU A 67 -4.09 5.00 25.82
N GLY A 68 -4.10 3.67 25.93
CA GLY A 68 -4.30 2.96 27.21
C GLY A 68 -5.73 3.05 27.76
N GLU A 69 -5.88 3.45 29.03
CA GLU A 69 -7.20 3.59 29.67
C GLU A 69 -8.01 4.78 29.12
N ALA A 70 -7.33 5.78 28.54
CA ALA A 70 -7.97 6.95 27.95
C ALA A 70 -8.65 6.63 26.60
N ASN A 71 -8.27 5.52 25.96
CA ASN A 71 -8.91 5.04 24.74
C ASN A 71 -9.19 3.53 24.84
N PRO A 72 -10.33 3.12 25.40
CA PRO A 72 -10.67 1.70 25.51
C PRO A 72 -10.84 1.02 24.14
N GLY A 73 -10.99 1.79 23.06
CA GLY A 73 -10.99 1.29 21.69
C GLY A 73 -9.61 0.95 21.17
N PHE A 74 -8.52 1.51 21.71
CA PHE A 74 -7.16 1.24 21.24
C PHE A 74 -6.77 -0.22 21.50
N LEU A 75 -6.37 -0.91 20.43
CA LEU A 75 -5.96 -2.32 20.46
C LEU A 75 -4.44 -2.45 20.54
N GLY A 76 -3.71 -1.60 19.80
CA GLY A 76 -2.25 -1.53 19.80
C GLY A 76 -1.69 -0.84 18.56
N GLU A 77 -0.36 -0.82 18.43
CA GLU A 77 0.37 -0.25 17.31
C GLU A 77 1.23 -1.31 16.61
N LEU A 78 1.18 -1.36 15.28
CA LEU A 78 1.93 -2.29 14.45
C LEU A 78 3.00 -1.54 13.67
N HIS A 79 4.26 -1.85 13.90
CA HIS A 79 5.41 -1.24 13.23
C HIS A 79 6.02 -2.19 12.22
N PHE A 80 6.30 -1.72 11.01
CA PHE A 80 7.13 -2.41 10.03
C PHE A 80 8.54 -1.80 10.08
N ASN A 81 9.53 -2.60 10.49
CA ASN A 81 10.87 -2.14 10.87
C ASN A 81 11.93 -2.32 9.78
N GLY A 82 11.58 -2.90 8.62
CA GLY A 82 12.53 -3.31 7.59
C GLY A 82 12.36 -2.63 6.23
N LEU A 83 13.31 -2.89 5.33
CA LEU A 83 13.18 -2.64 3.88
C LEU A 83 12.15 -3.56 3.21
N THR A 84 11.69 -4.59 3.93
CA THR A 84 10.72 -5.58 3.47
C THR A 84 9.49 -5.59 4.38
N ALA A 85 8.33 -5.90 3.82
CA ALA A 85 7.08 -5.92 4.56
C ALA A 85 7.01 -7.04 5.62
N PHE A 86 7.97 -7.97 5.65
CA PHE A 86 7.97 -9.15 6.52
C PHE A 86 8.54 -8.91 7.93
N GLU A 87 9.20 -7.78 8.17
CA GLU A 87 9.76 -7.44 9.47
C GLU A 87 8.81 -6.50 10.21
N TRP A 88 7.96 -7.05 11.08
CA TRP A 88 7.01 -6.27 11.86
C TRP A 88 7.11 -6.54 13.37
N LYS A 89 6.64 -5.57 14.15
CA LYS A 89 6.55 -5.64 15.61
C LYS A 89 5.23 -5.04 16.05
N TYR A 90 4.48 -5.80 16.82
CA TYR A 90 3.27 -5.31 17.46
C TYR A 90 3.56 -4.81 18.88
N ILE A 91 3.02 -3.65 19.23
CA ILE A 91 3.06 -3.02 20.55
C ILE A 91 1.62 -2.93 21.05
N GLY A 92 1.22 -3.90 21.85
CA GLY A 92 -0.12 -4.00 22.41
C GLY A 92 -0.33 -5.37 23.03
N ASN A 93 -1.43 -5.54 23.76
CA ASN A 93 -1.75 -6.80 24.44
C ASN A 93 -3.22 -7.25 24.25
N ARG A 94 -3.97 -6.56 23.38
CA ARG A 94 -5.41 -6.83 23.16
C ARG A 94 -5.71 -7.67 21.92
N LEU A 95 -4.69 -7.97 21.13
CA LEU A 95 -4.76 -8.85 19.97
C LEU A 95 -3.75 -9.98 20.13
N SER A 96 -4.16 -11.19 19.78
CA SER A 96 -3.28 -12.35 19.71
C SER A 96 -2.35 -12.26 18.48
N GLU A 97 -1.30 -13.07 18.46
CA GLU A 97 -0.39 -13.11 17.30
C GLU A 97 -1.14 -13.54 16.02
N ALA A 98 -2.07 -14.49 16.11
CA ALA A 98 -2.88 -14.94 14.98
C ALA A 98 -3.84 -13.84 14.47
N GLU A 99 -4.38 -13.03 15.37
CA GLU A 99 -5.21 -11.87 15.02
C GLU A 99 -4.37 -10.77 14.34
N ILE A 100 -3.14 -10.54 14.80
CA ILE A 100 -2.21 -9.59 14.18
C ILE A 100 -1.73 -10.06 12.80
N LEU A 101 -1.49 -11.36 12.62
CA LEU A 101 -1.12 -11.91 11.32
C LEU A 101 -2.18 -11.65 10.26
N GLN A 102 -3.47 -11.78 10.60
CA GLN A 102 -4.55 -11.42 9.67
C GLN A 102 -4.49 -9.94 9.26
N VAL A 103 -4.14 -9.05 10.19
CA VAL A 103 -3.94 -7.63 9.89
C VAL A 103 -2.74 -7.43 8.97
N VAL A 104 -1.61 -8.04 9.29
CA VAL A 104 -0.39 -7.97 8.49
C VAL A 104 -0.65 -8.47 7.08
N ASP A 105 -1.29 -9.63 6.93
CA ASP A 105 -1.63 -10.23 5.64
C ASP A 105 -2.46 -9.26 4.79
N VAL A 106 -3.50 -8.65 5.36
CA VAL A 106 -4.31 -7.66 4.62
C VAL A 106 -3.51 -6.40 4.28
N LEU A 107 -2.68 -5.89 5.19
CA LEU A 107 -1.84 -4.71 4.92
C LEU A 107 -0.77 -5.00 3.83
N GLN A 108 -0.29 -6.24 3.77
CA GLN A 108 0.67 -6.74 2.77
C GLN A 108 0.01 -7.05 1.43
N ASP A 109 -1.16 -7.70 1.40
CA ASP A 109 -1.93 -8.01 0.18
C ASP A 109 -2.41 -6.72 -0.51
N ASN A 110 -2.52 -5.62 0.23
CA ASN A 110 -2.76 -4.28 -0.30
C ASN A 110 -1.49 -3.61 -0.88
N GLN A 111 -0.31 -4.25 -0.82
CA GLN A 111 0.88 -3.76 -1.50
C GLN A 111 0.96 -4.32 -2.93
N PRO A 112 1.19 -3.48 -3.95
CA PRO A 112 1.57 -4.00 -5.25
C PRO A 112 2.89 -4.73 -5.13
N VAL A 113 2.90 -6.04 -5.41
CA VAL A 113 4.12 -6.86 -5.44
C VAL A 113 4.63 -6.93 -6.87
N PHE A 114 5.88 -6.52 -7.08
CA PHE A 114 6.57 -6.62 -8.36
C PHE A 114 7.63 -7.72 -8.31
N LEU A 115 7.36 -8.85 -8.96
CA LEU A 115 8.29 -9.99 -9.02
C LEU A 115 9.04 -9.95 -10.35
N SER A 116 10.36 -9.77 -10.30
CA SER A 116 11.20 -9.83 -11.52
C SER A 116 11.63 -11.27 -11.78
N GLY A 117 11.75 -11.66 -13.05
CA GLY A 117 12.43 -12.91 -13.42
C GLY A 117 13.92 -12.81 -13.06
N ASN A 118 14.51 -13.90 -12.54
CA ASN A 118 15.96 -13.97 -12.22
C ASN A 118 16.83 -14.17 -13.47
N ASP A 119 16.27 -14.10 -14.67
CA ASP A 119 16.96 -14.37 -15.93
C ASP A 119 17.34 -13.05 -16.62
N SER A 120 18.61 -12.92 -16.98
CA SER A 120 19.17 -11.80 -17.75
C SER A 120 18.48 -11.58 -19.09
N GLU A 121 17.85 -12.61 -19.67
CA GLU A 121 17.09 -12.50 -20.92
C GLU A 121 15.67 -11.94 -20.72
N THR A 122 15.19 -11.84 -19.47
CA THR A 122 13.82 -11.43 -19.12
C THR A 122 13.75 -10.22 -18.20
N VAL A 123 14.81 -9.42 -18.13
CA VAL A 123 14.94 -8.27 -17.21
C VAL A 123 13.79 -7.25 -17.36
N LEU A 124 13.23 -7.15 -18.56
CA LEU A 124 12.10 -6.30 -18.91
C LEU A 124 10.72 -6.97 -18.72
N SER A 125 10.69 -8.20 -18.22
CA SER A 125 9.48 -8.94 -17.88
C SER A 125 9.34 -9.06 -16.36
N PHE A 126 8.15 -8.77 -15.85
CA PHE A 126 7.87 -8.85 -14.43
C PHE A 126 6.40 -9.18 -14.15
N THR A 127 6.13 -9.73 -12.99
CA THR A 127 4.76 -9.96 -12.51
C THR A 127 4.35 -8.82 -11.60
N PHE A 128 3.16 -8.28 -11.83
CA PHE A 128 2.47 -7.34 -10.95
C PHE A 128 1.33 -8.09 -10.25
N ASP A 129 1.32 -8.10 -8.92
CA ASP A 129 0.29 -8.72 -8.11
C ASP A 129 -0.33 -7.66 -7.18
N ARG A 130 -1.64 -7.44 -7.29
CA ARG A 130 -2.38 -6.48 -6.45
C ARG A 130 -3.84 -6.92 -6.34
N PHE A 131 -4.41 -6.97 -5.14
CA PHE A 131 -5.81 -7.39 -4.91
C PHE A 131 -6.16 -8.79 -5.47
N HIS A 132 -5.21 -9.73 -5.40
CA HIS A 132 -5.31 -11.05 -6.03
C HIS A 132 -5.47 -11.02 -7.57
N GLU A 133 -5.27 -9.87 -8.21
CA GLU A 133 -5.15 -9.75 -9.66
C GLU A 133 -3.66 -9.83 -10.04
N ARG A 134 -3.27 -10.93 -10.67
CA ARG A 134 -1.92 -11.14 -11.19
C ARG A 134 -1.84 -10.76 -12.67
N LYS A 135 -0.92 -9.86 -13.00
CA LYS A 135 -0.60 -9.42 -14.36
C LYS A 135 0.84 -9.76 -14.71
N TYR A 136 1.04 -10.35 -15.88
CA TYR A 136 2.36 -10.59 -16.46
C TYR A 136 2.69 -9.43 -17.41
N ILE A 137 3.73 -8.69 -17.10
CA ILE A 137 4.15 -7.51 -17.83
C ILE A 137 5.39 -7.85 -18.63
N GLN A 138 5.42 -7.48 -19.90
CA GLN A 138 6.58 -7.60 -20.76
C GLN A 138 6.80 -6.26 -21.48
N LEU A 139 8.00 -5.69 -21.31
CA LEU A 139 8.43 -4.50 -22.03
C LEU A 139 9.35 -4.92 -23.17
N MET A 140 9.04 -4.48 -24.39
CA MET A 140 9.87 -4.75 -25.57
C MET A 140 10.41 -3.43 -26.10
N ALA A 141 11.73 -3.28 -26.09
CA ALA A 141 12.40 -2.14 -26.71
C ALA A 141 12.28 -2.25 -28.24
N ASP A 142 11.92 -1.16 -28.89
CA ASP A 142 11.78 -1.04 -30.35
C ASP A 142 12.20 0.37 -30.76
N GLU A 143 13.28 0.54 -31.53
CA GLU A 143 13.70 1.81 -32.16
C GLU A 143 13.47 3.14 -31.37
N GLY A 144 13.85 3.19 -30.08
CA GLY A 144 13.72 4.42 -29.26
C GLY A 144 12.41 4.53 -28.46
N ARG A 145 11.58 3.49 -28.52
CA ARG A 145 10.35 3.33 -27.75
C ARG A 145 10.28 1.98 -27.04
N PHE A 146 9.30 1.84 -26.16
CA PHE A 146 8.96 0.59 -25.49
C PHE A 146 7.51 0.22 -25.74
N LEU A 147 7.29 -1.01 -26.20
CA LEU A 147 5.98 -1.62 -26.29
C LEU A 147 5.68 -2.37 -24.99
N VAL A 148 4.54 -2.09 -24.38
CA VAL A 148 4.08 -2.70 -23.13
C VAL A 148 3.03 -3.75 -23.43
N PHE A 149 3.29 -4.98 -23.00
CA PHE A 149 2.35 -6.09 -23.06
C PHE A 149 1.92 -6.49 -21.65
N ILE A 150 0.61 -6.63 -21.43
CA ILE A 150 0.01 -7.09 -20.18
C ILE A 150 -0.75 -8.37 -20.47
N ASN A 151 -0.41 -9.46 -19.78
CA ASN A 151 -0.94 -10.80 -20.00
C ASN A 151 -0.84 -11.26 -21.46
N GLY A 152 0.22 -10.84 -22.16
CA GLY A 152 0.49 -11.15 -23.56
C GLY A 152 -0.24 -10.28 -24.58
N GLY A 153 -1.11 -9.36 -24.15
CA GLY A 153 -1.80 -8.40 -25.02
C GLY A 153 -1.11 -7.04 -25.05
N PHE A 154 -1.03 -6.41 -26.23
CA PHE A 154 -0.57 -5.02 -26.35
C PHE A 154 -1.45 -4.10 -25.51
N SER A 155 -0.81 -3.26 -24.69
CA SER A 155 -1.51 -2.36 -23.76
C SER A 155 -1.14 -0.90 -23.96
N ALA A 156 0.15 -0.61 -24.16
CA ALA A 156 0.63 0.76 -24.36
C ALA A 156 1.94 0.83 -25.15
N GLU A 157 2.20 2.01 -25.71
CA GLU A 157 3.45 2.44 -26.30
C GLU A 157 3.99 3.62 -25.47
N ILE A 158 5.27 3.55 -25.10
CA ILE A 158 5.96 4.57 -24.32
C ILE A 158 7.19 5.04 -25.09
N GLU A 159 7.26 6.34 -25.37
CA GLU A 159 8.38 6.96 -26.12
C GLU A 159 9.07 8.00 -25.26
N LEU A 160 10.37 8.20 -25.51
CA LEU A 160 11.10 9.30 -24.91
C LEU A 160 10.75 10.58 -25.66
N MET A 161 10.04 11.48 -24.98
CA MET A 161 9.74 12.82 -25.49
C MET A 161 10.89 13.77 -25.12
N GLU A 162 10.64 15.08 -25.05
CA GLU A 162 11.70 16.08 -24.86
C GLU A 162 12.54 15.82 -23.60
N ASP A 163 11.89 15.50 -22.47
CA ASP A 163 12.56 15.37 -21.16
C ASP A 163 12.19 14.10 -20.36
N ASP A 164 11.13 13.36 -20.75
CA ASP A 164 10.68 12.18 -20.01
C ASP A 164 10.01 11.14 -20.91
N TRP A 165 9.88 9.93 -20.38
CA TRP A 165 9.16 8.82 -21.00
C TRP A 165 7.65 8.99 -20.81
N GLU A 166 6.92 9.07 -21.91
CA GLU A 166 5.48 9.33 -21.92
C GLU A 166 4.72 8.26 -22.72
N ILE A 167 3.46 8.00 -22.35
CA ILE A 167 2.57 7.13 -23.13
C ILE A 167 2.13 7.86 -24.39
N THR A 168 2.49 7.35 -25.56
CA THR A 168 2.10 7.90 -26.87
C THR A 168 0.98 7.10 -27.54
N GLY A 169 0.76 5.85 -27.10
CA GLY A 169 -0.28 4.97 -27.62
C GLY A 169 -0.84 4.03 -26.55
N GLY A 170 -2.13 3.70 -26.63
CA GLY A 170 -2.80 2.84 -25.64
C GLY A 170 -3.00 3.51 -24.28
N GLY A 171 -2.98 2.73 -23.19
CA GLY A 171 -3.19 3.25 -21.84
C GLY A 171 -2.96 2.22 -20.72
N ILE A 172 -2.56 2.71 -19.55
CA ILE A 172 -2.37 1.90 -18.33
C ILE A 172 -3.08 2.61 -17.18
N ASP A 173 -4.21 2.05 -16.73
CA ASP A 173 -5.06 2.69 -15.72
C ASP A 173 -4.45 2.61 -14.30
N ASP A 174 -3.71 1.55 -14.00
CA ASP A 174 -3.07 1.39 -12.68
C ASP A 174 -1.80 2.24 -12.60
N GLN A 175 -1.88 3.34 -11.84
CA GLN A 175 -0.79 4.29 -11.64
C GLN A 175 0.45 3.69 -10.97
N ASN A 176 0.29 2.69 -10.10
CA ASN A 176 1.44 2.01 -9.48
C ASN A 176 2.17 1.15 -10.50
N LEU A 177 1.41 0.45 -11.35
CA LEU A 177 1.98 -0.32 -12.46
C LEU A 177 2.69 0.61 -13.45
N LEU A 178 2.06 1.73 -13.84
CA LEU A 178 2.68 2.71 -14.73
C LEU A 178 3.98 3.27 -14.16
N ALA A 179 3.98 3.69 -12.88
CA ALA A 179 5.17 4.21 -12.23
C ALA A 179 6.33 3.20 -12.23
N GLU A 180 6.05 1.92 -11.98
CA GLU A 180 7.08 0.88 -12.02
C GLU A 180 7.59 0.61 -13.44
N ILE A 181 6.72 0.62 -14.45
CA ILE A 181 7.11 0.48 -15.86
C ILE A 181 8.08 1.59 -16.24
N LEU A 182 7.73 2.85 -15.97
CA LEU A 182 8.57 4.01 -16.27
C LEU A 182 9.91 3.94 -15.51
N ARG A 183 9.89 3.55 -14.24
CA ARG A 183 11.13 3.36 -13.45
C ARG A 183 12.05 2.33 -14.09
N ARG A 184 11.52 1.19 -14.57
CA ARG A 184 12.30 0.15 -15.24
C ARG A 184 12.86 0.61 -16.58
N ILE A 185 12.06 1.29 -17.39
CA ILE A 185 12.50 1.89 -18.65
C ILE A 185 13.69 2.83 -18.41
N ARG A 186 13.57 3.77 -17.46
CA ARG A 186 14.65 4.72 -17.11
C ARG A 186 15.93 4.06 -16.59
N THR A 187 15.82 2.85 -16.03
CA THR A 187 16.99 2.11 -15.53
C THR A 187 17.70 1.33 -16.66
N HIS A 188 17.03 1.10 -17.79
CA HIS A 188 17.51 0.28 -18.92
C HIS A 188 17.70 1.07 -20.23
N SER A 189 17.50 2.39 -20.19
CA SER A 189 17.80 3.33 -21.28
C SER A 189 19.04 4.14 -20.95
#